data_AF-A0AA42NI84-F1
#
_entry.id   AF-A0AA42NI84-F1
#
_cell.length_a   1.000
_cell.length_b   1.000
_cell.length_c   1.000
_cell.angle_alpha   90.00
_cell.angle_beta   90.00
_cell.angle_gamma   90.00
#
_symmetry.space_group_name_H-M   'P 1'
#
loop_
_entity.id
_entity.type
_entity.pdbx_description
1 polymer ?
#
loop_
_entity_poly.entity_id
_entity_poly.type
_entity_poly.pdbx_seq_one_letter_code
_entity_poly.pdbx_strand_id
1 'polypeptide(L)'
;MIFAEMDYPESYSDFHNELKMHLSGYFQRLESGLQGDSWFWIHEQEGKVAIDTFTSMKHQVKAPSSGPHVQKVIQVLQARYKVKVYAEPLPEGHEAHQA
;
A
#
# COMPACT_ATOMS: atom_id res chain seq x y z
N MET A 1 -2.77 0.28 10.69
CA MET A 1 -1.88 1.47 10.60
C MET A 1 -1.43 1.76 9.17
N ILE A 2 -1.27 3.05 8.83
CA ILE A 2 -0.87 3.56 7.50
C ILE A 2 0.56 4.09 7.55
N PHE A 3 1.45 3.57 6.71
CA PHE A 3 2.89 3.87 6.73
C PHE A 3 3.35 4.82 5.63
N ALA A 4 2.67 4.80 4.49
CA ALA A 4 3.02 5.63 3.35
C ALA A 4 1.82 5.85 2.43
N GLU A 5 1.91 6.88 1.60
CA GLU A 5 0.96 7.17 0.53
C GLU A 5 1.70 7.51 -0.76
N MET A 6 1.23 6.97 -1.87
CA MET A 6 1.78 7.21 -3.19
C MET A 6 1.23 8.52 -3.78
N ASP A 7 2.08 9.25 -4.51
CA ASP A 7 1.70 10.49 -5.20
C ASP A 7 1.91 10.33 -6.70
N TYR A 8 0.82 10.41 -7.45
CA TYR A 8 0.76 10.27 -8.91
C TYR A 8 -0.44 11.07 -9.43
N PRO A 9 -0.42 11.64 -10.65
CA PRO A 9 -1.48 12.53 -11.13
C PRO A 9 -2.79 11.82 -11.53
N GLU A 10 -2.73 10.54 -11.89
CA GLU A 10 -3.86 9.78 -12.46
C GLU A 10 -4.91 9.35 -11.42
N SER A 11 -6.05 8.85 -11.90
CA SER A 11 -7.00 8.12 -11.06
C SER A 11 -6.38 6.79 -10.58
N TYR A 12 -6.82 6.29 -9.43
CA TYR A 12 -6.30 5.01 -8.93
C TYR A 12 -6.64 3.84 -9.86
N SER A 13 -7.75 3.92 -10.61
CA SER A 13 -8.20 2.85 -11.50
C SER A 13 -7.31 2.74 -12.73
N ASP A 14 -6.90 3.88 -13.29
CA ASP A 14 -5.97 3.92 -14.43
C ASP A 14 -4.58 3.45 -14.00
N PHE A 15 -4.16 3.80 -12.78
CA PHE A 15 -2.86 3.43 -12.23
C PHE A 15 -2.76 1.96 -11.79
N HIS A 16 -3.89 1.28 -11.51
CA HIS A 16 -3.91 -0.07 -10.93
C HIS A 16 -3.08 -1.08 -11.72
N ASN A 17 -3.24 -1.13 -13.04
CA ASN A 17 -2.56 -2.12 -13.87
C ASN A 17 -1.04 -1.88 -13.90
N GLU A 18 -0.62 -0.62 -13.92
CA GLU A 18 0.80 -0.28 -13.84
C GLU A 18 1.40 -0.74 -12.50
N LEU A 19 0.73 -0.39 -11.39
CA LEU A 19 1.17 -0.77 -10.06
C LEU A 19 1.22 -2.29 -9.90
N LYS A 20 0.21 -3.00 -10.43
CA LYS A 20 0.18 -4.47 -10.44
C LYS A 20 1.40 -5.05 -11.15
N MET A 21 1.70 -4.59 -12.36
CA MET A 21 2.86 -5.08 -13.12
C MET A 21 4.17 -4.84 -12.38
N HIS A 22 4.32 -3.66 -11.78
CA HIS A 22 5.51 -3.34 -10.98
C HIS A 22 5.64 -4.29 -9.78
N LEU A 23 4.59 -4.42 -8.96
CA LEU A 23 4.62 -5.27 -7.77
C LEU A 23 4.82 -6.76 -8.10
N SER A 24 4.21 -7.27 -9.17
CA SER A 24 4.38 -8.65 -9.62
C SER A 24 5.82 -8.99 -10.00
N GLY A 25 6.66 -8.00 -10.33
CA GLY A 25 8.09 -8.19 -10.57
C GLY A 25 8.92 -8.49 -9.31
N TYR A 26 8.39 -8.16 -8.12
CA TYR A 26 9.12 -8.26 -6.85
C TYR A 26 8.48 -9.23 -5.85
N PHE A 27 7.18 -9.46 -5.95
CA PHE A 27 6.42 -10.23 -4.96
C PHE A 27 5.76 -11.46 -5.59
N GLN A 28 6.07 -12.63 -5.05
CA GLN A 28 5.53 -13.90 -5.55
C GLN A 28 4.06 -14.13 -5.17
N ARG A 29 3.66 -13.63 -3.99
CA ARG A 29 2.29 -13.78 -3.45
C ARG A 29 1.61 -12.43 -3.41
N LEU A 30 1.15 -12.01 -4.58
CA LEU A 30 0.42 -10.76 -4.79
C LEU A 30 -1.01 -11.07 -5.26
N GLU A 31 -1.98 -10.51 -4.55
CA GLU A 31 -3.39 -10.49 -4.95
C GLU A 31 -3.81 -9.03 -5.19
N SER A 32 -4.73 -8.78 -6.12
CA SER A 32 -5.20 -7.42 -6.41
C SER A 32 -6.59 -7.40 -7.05
N GLY A 33 -7.29 -6.26 -6.93
CA GLY A 33 -8.56 -6.04 -7.60
C GLY A 33 -8.99 -4.57 -7.67
N LEU A 34 -10.03 -4.34 -8.46
CA LEU A 34 -10.77 -3.08 -8.57
C LEU A 34 -12.24 -3.34 -8.21
N GLN A 35 -12.71 -2.82 -7.08
CA GLN A 35 -14.09 -3.03 -6.59
C GLN A 35 -14.65 -1.77 -5.90
N GLY A 36 -14.67 -0.65 -6.61
CA GLY A 36 -15.04 0.67 -6.04
C GLY A 36 -13.87 1.35 -5.31
N ASP A 37 -12.81 0.59 -5.04
CA ASP A 37 -11.47 0.99 -4.69
C ASP A 37 -10.45 0.17 -5.51
N SER A 38 -9.17 0.51 -5.39
CA SER A 38 -8.07 -0.32 -5.85
C SER A 38 -7.36 -0.90 -4.63
N TRP A 39 -7.18 -2.21 -4.62
CA TRP A 39 -6.52 -2.91 -3.51
C TRP A 39 -5.50 -3.95 -4.00
N PHE A 40 -4.47 -4.13 -3.18
CA PHE A 40 -3.43 -5.14 -3.31
C PHE A 40 -3.13 -5.76 -1.96
N TRP A 41 -3.00 -7.08 -1.92
CA TRP A 41 -2.50 -7.81 -0.75
C TRP A 41 -1.20 -8.51 -1.09
N ILE A 42 -0.14 -8.16 -0.36
CA ILE A 42 1.19 -8.73 -0.49
C ILE A 42 1.44 -9.62 0.72
N HIS A 43 1.71 -10.90 0.49
CA HIS A 43 1.95 -11.89 1.54
C HIS A 43 3.43 -12.26 1.60
N GLU A 44 4.13 -11.76 2.62
CA GLU A 44 5.51 -12.14 2.94
C GLU A 44 5.54 -13.06 4.18
N GLN A 45 6.71 -13.62 4.51
CA GLN A 45 6.84 -14.54 5.65
C GLN A 45 6.48 -13.86 6.98
N GLU A 46 6.80 -12.57 7.08
CA GLU A 46 6.67 -11.77 8.29
C GLU A 46 5.27 -11.13 8.44
N GLY A 47 4.42 -11.19 7.42
CA GLY A 47 3.08 -10.62 7.49
C GLY A 47 2.47 -10.23 6.14
N LYS A 48 1.28 -9.64 6.22
CA LYS A 48 0.55 -9.10 5.07
C LYS A 48 0.68 -7.58 5.03
N VAL A 49 1.04 -7.04 3.87
CA VAL A 49 0.94 -5.61 3.57
C VAL A 49 -0.24 -5.39 2.64
N ALA A 50 -1.12 -4.45 3.00
CA ALA A 50 -2.15 -3.96 2.12
C ALA A 50 -1.69 -2.69 1.41
N ILE A 51 -2.01 -2.55 0.13
CA ILE A 51 -1.92 -1.29 -0.58
C ILE A 51 -3.29 -0.99 -1.13
N ASP A 52 -3.98 0.04 -0.64
CA ASP A 52 -5.36 0.32 -1.06
C ASP A 52 -5.70 1.80 -1.12
N THR A 53 -6.84 2.09 -1.75
CA THR A 53 -7.43 3.44 -1.85
C THR A 53 -8.75 3.54 -1.07
N PHE A 54 -8.90 2.76 0.00
CA PHE A 54 -10.17 2.71 0.73
C PHE A 54 -10.41 3.99 1.55
N THR A 55 -9.36 4.48 2.20
CA THR A 55 -9.39 5.68 3.06
C THR A 55 -8.86 6.94 2.38
N SER A 56 -8.46 6.86 1.12
CA SER A 56 -7.85 7.92 0.32
C SER A 56 -8.07 7.67 -1.16
N MET A 57 -8.12 8.72 -1.99
CA MET A 57 -8.15 8.56 -3.46
C MET A 57 -6.79 8.16 -4.06
N LYS A 58 -5.79 7.91 -3.21
CA LYS A 58 -4.44 7.46 -3.57
C LYS A 58 -4.06 6.20 -2.80
N HIS A 59 -3.18 5.40 -3.39
CA HIS A 59 -2.71 4.16 -2.80
C HIS A 59 -1.93 4.41 -1.52
N GLN A 60 -2.39 3.81 -0.43
CA GLN A 60 -1.79 3.85 0.90
C GLN A 60 -1.22 2.49 1.28
N VAL A 61 -0.02 2.47 1.86
CA VAL A 61 0.62 1.25 2.37
C VAL A 61 0.22 1.04 3.83
N LYS A 62 -0.37 -0.11 4.12
CA LYS A 62 -0.97 -0.42 5.43
C LYS A 62 -0.55 -1.78 5.95
N ALA A 63 -0.39 -1.88 7.27
CA ALA A 63 -0.10 -3.12 7.98
C ALA A 63 -0.49 -3.00 9.46
N PRO A 64 -0.72 -4.13 10.17
CA PRO A 64 -1.02 -4.12 11.60
C PRO A 64 0.19 -3.74 12.47
N SER A 65 1.41 -3.92 11.97
CA SER A 65 2.65 -3.59 12.67
C SER A 65 3.72 -3.16 11.68
N SER A 66 4.72 -2.42 12.16
CA SER A 66 5.93 -2.16 11.37
C SER A 66 6.77 -3.43 11.24
N GLY A 67 7.59 -3.50 10.20
CA GLY A 67 8.54 -4.60 10.05
C GLY A 67 9.24 -4.61 8.69
N PRO A 68 10.16 -5.58 8.48
CA PRO A 68 10.92 -5.70 7.23
C PRO A 68 10.03 -5.82 5.98
N HIS A 69 8.89 -6.51 6.09
CA HIS A 69 7.91 -6.67 5.02
C HIS A 69 7.32 -5.31 4.56
N VAL A 70 6.97 -4.42 5.50
CA VAL A 70 6.49 -3.06 5.18
C VAL A 70 7.61 -2.24 4.53
N GLN A 71 8.81 -2.27 5.08
CA GLN A 71 9.96 -1.55 4.53
C GLN A 71 10.30 -2.00 3.11
N LYS A 72 10.27 -3.31 2.84
CA LYS A 72 10.48 -3.88 1.50
C LYS A 72 9.46 -3.35 0.50
N VAL A 73 8.17 -3.32 0.86
CA VAL A 73 7.12 -2.75 0.00
C VAL A 73 7.38 -1.27 -0.29
N ILE A 74 7.66 -0.47 0.74
CA ILE A 74 7.95 0.96 0.56
C ILE A 74 9.17 1.17 -0.35
N GLN A 75 10.25 0.41 -0.17
CA GLN A 75 11.45 0.48 -1.00
C GLN A 75 11.16 0.12 -2.46
N VAL A 76 10.39 -0.95 -2.70
CA VAL A 76 9.98 -1.34 -4.06
C VAL A 76 9.16 -0.24 -4.72
N LEU A 77 8.25 0.41 -4.00
CA LEU A 77 7.47 1.53 -4.53
C LEU A 77 8.37 2.75 -4.81
N GLN A 78 9.25 3.12 -3.87
CA GLN A 78 10.16 4.25 -4.00
C GLN A 78 11.18 4.10 -5.13
N ALA A 79 11.47 2.86 -5.55
CA ALA A 79 12.37 2.61 -6.68
C ALA A 79 11.84 3.18 -8.02
N ARG A 80 10.53 3.45 -8.12
CA ARG A 80 9.89 3.93 -9.35
C ARG A 80 8.95 5.11 -9.15
N TYR A 81 8.31 5.22 -7.99
CA TYR A 81 7.22 6.16 -7.75
C TYR A 81 7.57 7.17 -6.66
N LYS A 82 6.88 8.31 -6.68
CA LYS A 82 6.91 9.24 -5.56
C LYS A 82 6.05 8.68 -4.42
N VAL A 83 6.68 8.45 -3.28
CA VAL A 83 6.04 7.88 -2.09
C VAL A 83 6.31 8.79 -0.89
N LYS A 84 5.26 9.31 -0.28
CA LYS A 84 5.33 10.02 0.99
C LYS A 84 5.29 9.00 2.12
N VAL A 85 6.44 8.79 2.76
CA VAL A 85 6.54 7.94 3.97
C VAL A 85 6.26 8.79 5.19
N TYR A 86 5.40 8.32 6.09
CA TYR A 86 5.10 9.03 7.33
C TYR A 86 6.19 8.74 8.38
N ALA A 87 6.54 9.76 9.17
CA ALA A 87 7.54 9.60 10.24
C ALA A 87 7.04 8.64 11.34
N GLU A 88 5.74 8.71 11.63
CA GLU A 88 5.01 7.77 12.47
C GLU A 88 3.80 7.23 11.69
N PRO A 89 3.42 5.96 11.87
CA PRO A 89 2.26 5.40 11.17
C PRO A 89 0.98 6.12 11.60
N LEU A 90 0.13 6.48 10.63
CA LEU A 90 -1.18 7.03 10.95
C LEU A 90 -2.16 5.91 11.35
N PRO A 91 -3.07 6.15 12.31
CA PRO A 91 -4.12 5.18 12.62
C PRO A 91 -5.06 5.02 11.42
N GLU A 92 -5.57 3.82 11.23
CA GLU A 92 -6.69 3.62 10.30
C GLU A 92 -8.00 4.08 10.95
N GLY A 93 -8.99 4.49 10.16
CA GLY A 93 -10.25 5.06 10.69
C GLY A 93 -10.99 4.14 11.69
N HIS A 94 -10.76 2.82 11.63
CA HIS A 94 -11.31 1.84 12.57
C HIS A 94 -10.54 1.75 13.90
N GLU A 95 -9.32 2.30 13.98
CA GLU A 95 -8.49 2.35 15.19
C GLU A 95 -8.75 3.64 16.01
N ALA A 96 -9.39 4.66 15.43
CA ALA A 96 -9.63 5.97 16.06
C ALA A 96 -10.73 5.98 17.15
N HIS A 97 -11.45 4.87 17.36
CA HIS A 97 -12.54 4.75 18.33
C HIS A 97 -12.19 3.97 19.61
N GLN A 98 -10.91 3.75 19.90
CA GLN A 98 -10.47 3.04 21.12
C GLN A 98 -9.49 3.85 21.98
N ALA A 99 -9.70 5.17 22.07
CA ALA A 99 -9.03 6.03 23.04
C ALA A 99 -9.98 6.43 24.17
#